data_AF-A0A6G3WQM4-F1
#
_entry.id   AF-A0A6G3WQM4-F1
#
_cell.length_a   1.000
_cell.length_b   1.000
_cell.length_c   1.000
_cell.angle_alpha   90.00
_cell.angle_beta   90.00
_cell.angle_gamma   90.00
#
_symmetry.space_group_name_H-M   'P 1'
#
loop_
_entity.id
_entity.type
_entity.pdbx_description
1 polymer ?
#
loop_
_entity_poly.entity_id
_entity_poly.type
_entity_poly.pdbx_seq_one_letter_code
_entity_poly.pdbx_strand_id
1 'polypeptide(L)'
;QYDVLKEKGARRVSPHTVPMLMPNGPAANVGLEVNARAGVHTPVSACASGAEAIGYAVEMIRTGRADVVVAGGTEAAIHPLPIAAFANMMAMSKNN
;
A
#
# COMPACT_ATOMS: atom_id res chain seq x y z
N GLN A 1 2.24 -14.55 -8.15
CA GLN A 1 3.65 -14.83 -8.55
C GLN A 1 4.22 -16.01 -7.77
N TYR A 2 3.82 -16.24 -6.51
CA TYR A 2 4.24 -17.41 -5.73
C TYR A 2 3.93 -18.75 -6.42
N ASP A 3 2.69 -18.96 -6.87
CA ASP A 3 2.33 -20.21 -7.57
C ASP A 3 3.10 -20.39 -8.88
N VAL A 4 3.36 -19.30 -9.61
CA VAL A 4 4.20 -19.31 -10.82
C VAL A 4 5.63 -19.76 -10.50
N LEU A 5 6.22 -19.25 -9.41
CA LEU A 5 7.53 -19.69 -8.95
C LEU A 5 7.52 -21.19 -8.60
N LYS A 6 6.52 -21.63 -7.84
CA LYS A 6 6.39 -23.02 -7.36
C LYS A 6 6.17 -24.02 -8.49
N GLU A 7 5.28 -23.70 -9.44
CA GLU A 7 4.86 -24.61 -10.50
C GLU A 7 5.73 -24.53 -11.76
N LYS A 8 6.29 -23.35 -12.06
CA LYS A 8 6.92 -23.04 -13.36
C LYS A 8 8.37 -22.54 -13.25
N GLY A 9 8.88 -22.37 -12.04
CA GLY A 9 10.27 -22.00 -11.75
C GLY A 9 10.59 -20.51 -11.89
N ALA A 10 11.77 -20.12 -11.38
CA ALA A 10 12.18 -18.72 -11.22
C ALA A 10 12.16 -17.91 -12.54
N ARG A 11 12.52 -18.52 -13.67
CA ARG A 11 12.54 -17.85 -14.99
C ARG A 11 11.17 -17.34 -15.44
N ARG A 12 10.07 -17.87 -14.87
CA ARG A 12 8.70 -17.49 -15.22
C ARG A 12 8.12 -16.38 -14.33
N VAL A 13 8.82 -16.00 -13.26
CA VAL A 13 8.42 -14.87 -12.41
C VAL A 13 8.57 -13.58 -13.21
N SER A 14 7.56 -12.71 -13.15
CA SER A 14 7.57 -11.44 -13.88
C SER A 14 8.67 -10.51 -13.36
N PRO A 15 9.40 -9.78 -14.23
CA PRO A 15 10.34 -8.75 -13.79
C PRO A 15 9.64 -7.59 -13.05
N HIS A 16 8.33 -7.41 -13.26
CA HIS A 16 7.52 -6.40 -12.55
C HIS A 16 7.09 -6.84 -11.14
N THR A 17 7.41 -8.07 -10.72
CA THR A 17 6.95 -8.61 -9.43
C THR A 17 7.35 -7.71 -8.26
N VAL A 18 8.60 -7.25 -8.21
CA VAL A 18 9.08 -6.40 -7.12
C VAL A 18 8.36 -5.03 -7.10
N PRO A 19 8.33 -4.25 -8.21
CA PRO A 19 7.54 -3.02 -8.29
C PRO A 19 6.06 -3.15 -7.94
N MET A 20 5.43 -4.26 -8.31
CA MET A 20 3.99 -4.47 -8.07
C MET A 20 3.66 -4.97 -6.66
N LEU A 21 4.64 -5.57 -5.96
CA LEU A 21 4.45 -6.16 -4.64
C LEU A 21 4.91 -5.24 -3.49
N MET A 22 5.85 -4.33 -3.77
CA MET A 22 6.39 -3.45 -2.74
C MET A 22 5.26 -2.61 -2.09
N PRO A 23 5.19 -2.52 -0.75
CA PRO A 23 4.11 -1.78 -0.07
C PRO A 23 4.03 -0.31 -0.48
N ASN A 24 5.15 0.29 -0.83
CA ASN A 24 5.24 1.67 -1.31
C ASN A 24 4.86 1.85 -2.79
N GLY A 25 4.52 0.79 -3.50
CA GLY A 25 4.19 0.80 -4.93
C GLY A 25 3.08 1.79 -5.30
N PRO A 26 1.93 1.81 -4.59
CA PRO A 26 0.87 2.77 -4.86
C PRO A 26 1.32 4.23 -4.69
N ALA A 27 2.04 4.55 -3.62
CA ALA A 27 2.57 5.90 -3.40
C ALA A 27 3.62 6.28 -4.45
N ALA A 28 4.46 5.33 -4.86
CA ALA A 28 5.43 5.53 -5.94
C ALA A 28 4.76 5.80 -7.28
N ASN A 29 3.69 5.06 -7.60
CA ASN A 29 2.92 5.26 -8.83
C ASN A 29 2.31 6.67 -8.90
N VAL A 30 1.64 7.11 -7.82
CA VAL A 30 1.10 8.47 -7.72
C VAL A 30 2.21 9.51 -7.76
N GLY A 31 3.32 9.27 -7.05
CA GLY A 31 4.47 10.18 -7.04
C GLY A 31 5.09 10.39 -8.43
N LEU A 32 5.16 9.33 -9.25
CA LEU A 32 5.58 9.44 -10.64
C LEU A 32 4.56 10.23 -11.49
N GLU A 33 3.26 9.97 -11.32
CA GLU A 33 2.18 10.65 -12.04
C GLU A 33 2.17 12.16 -11.79
N VAL A 34 2.36 12.59 -10.54
CA VAL A 34 2.39 14.01 -10.17
C VAL A 34 3.80 14.62 -10.16
N ASN A 35 4.82 13.86 -10.57
CA ASN A 35 6.23 14.27 -10.54
C ASN A 35 6.70 14.78 -9.15
N ALA A 36 6.27 14.14 -8.07
CA ALA A 36 6.65 14.50 -6.71
C ALA A 36 8.16 14.26 -6.47
N ARG A 37 8.87 15.29 -5.99
CA ARG A 37 10.32 15.23 -5.71
C ARG A 37 10.73 15.59 -4.28
N ALA A 38 9.81 16.10 -3.46
CA ALA A 38 10.07 16.43 -2.04
C ALA A 38 10.10 15.19 -1.13
N GLY A 39 9.67 14.03 -1.64
CA GLY A 39 9.64 12.75 -0.95
C GLY A 39 8.40 11.93 -1.31
N VAL A 40 8.54 10.61 -1.29
CA VAL A 40 7.42 9.66 -1.45
C VAL A 40 7.52 8.66 -0.31
N HIS A 41 6.47 8.61 0.51
CA HIS A 41 6.46 7.85 1.76
C HIS A 41 5.20 6.99 1.86
N THR A 42 5.31 5.85 2.55
CA THR A 42 4.20 4.92 2.76
C THR A 42 4.25 4.41 4.20
N PRO A 43 3.78 5.21 5.17
CA PRO A 43 3.63 4.73 6.53
C PRO A 43 2.58 3.61 6.60
N VAL A 44 2.78 2.65 7.50
CA VAL A 44 1.93 1.47 7.63
C VAL A 44 1.62 1.24 9.11
N SER A 45 0.36 1.44 9.48
CA SER A 45 -0.21 1.25 10.82
C SER A 45 -1.59 0.58 10.76
N ALA A 46 -1.71 -0.45 9.92
CA ALA A 46 -2.96 -1.18 9.67
C ALA A 46 -4.12 -0.23 9.28
N CYS A 47 -5.26 -0.29 9.95
CA CYS A 47 -6.44 0.52 9.64
C CYS A 47 -6.19 2.04 9.77
N ALA A 48 -5.17 2.46 10.53
CA ALA A 48 -4.85 3.87 10.73
C ALA A 48 -3.92 4.44 9.65
N SER A 49 -3.38 3.61 8.75
CA SER A 49 -2.31 4.01 7.80
C SER A 49 -2.66 5.24 6.97
N GLY A 50 -3.92 5.37 6.51
CA GLY A 50 -4.35 6.52 5.73
C GLY A 50 -4.35 7.83 6.54
N ALA A 51 -4.77 7.76 7.81
CA ALA A 51 -4.73 8.92 8.71
C ALA A 51 -3.28 9.27 9.10
N GLU A 52 -2.43 8.27 9.33
CA GLU A 52 -1.00 8.47 9.58
C GLU A 52 -0.30 9.14 8.40
N ALA A 53 -0.62 8.73 7.16
CA ALA A 53 -0.09 9.35 5.95
C ALA A 53 -0.47 10.83 5.84
N ILE A 54 -1.71 11.19 6.18
CA ILE A 54 -2.16 12.58 6.23
C ILE A 54 -1.41 13.36 7.33
N GLY A 55 -1.25 12.77 8.52
CA GLY A 55 -0.49 13.38 9.62
C GLY A 55 0.97 13.66 9.23
N TYR A 56 1.62 12.70 8.56
CA TYR A 56 2.98 12.85 8.05
C TYR A 56 3.07 13.95 6.98
N ALA A 57 2.08 14.04 6.08
CA ALA A 57 2.02 15.08 5.06
C ALA A 57 1.90 16.49 5.67
N VAL A 58 1.08 16.65 6.72
CA VAL A 58 0.98 17.91 7.47
C VAL A 58 2.34 18.29 8.08
N GLU A 59 3.08 17.32 8.62
CA GLU A 59 4.41 17.58 9.18
C GLU A 59 5.42 17.99 8.12
N MET A 60 5.39 17.38 6.92
CA MET A 60 6.23 17.80 5.79
C MET A 60 5.99 19.26 5.41
N ILE A 61 4.73 19.73 5.46
CA ILE A 61 4.40 21.13 5.20
C ILE A 61 4.88 22.03 6.34
N ARG A 62 4.59 21.67 7.59
CA ARG A 62 4.96 22.48 8.78
C ARG A 62 6.47 22.66 8.94
N THR A 63 7.25 21.65 8.59
CA THR A 63 8.72 21.67 8.65
C THR A 63 9.35 22.38 7.45
N GLY A 64 8.56 22.86 6.47
CA GLY A 64 9.05 23.49 5.26
C GLY A 64 9.70 22.51 4.27
N ARG A 65 9.46 21.20 4.42
CA ARG A 65 10.02 20.17 3.53
C ARG A 65 9.28 20.11 2.19
N ALA A 66 8.00 20.45 2.15
CA ALA A 66 7.20 20.51 0.93
C ALA A 66 6.10 21.57 1.04
N ASP A 67 5.78 22.27 -0.05
CA ASP A 67 4.70 23.26 -0.07
C ASP A 67 3.32 22.63 -0.34
N VAL A 68 3.30 21.52 -1.08
CA VAL A 68 2.10 20.76 -1.45
C VAL A 68 2.40 19.28 -1.33
N VAL A 69 1.47 18.52 -0.74
CA VAL A 69 1.59 17.07 -0.56
C VAL A 69 0.26 16.41 -0.96
N VAL A 70 0.33 15.36 -1.79
CA VAL A 70 -0.79 14.44 -2.04
C VAL A 70 -0.71 13.33 -0.98
N ALA A 71 -1.77 13.15 -0.20
CA ALA A 71 -1.79 12.21 0.93
C ALA A 71 -3.11 11.43 1.01
N GLY A 72 -3.05 10.23 1.56
CA GLY A 72 -4.21 9.35 1.72
C GLY A 72 -3.79 7.89 1.95
N GLY A 73 -4.68 6.96 1.62
CA GLY A 73 -4.43 5.53 1.67
C GLY A 73 -5.24 4.80 0.60
N THR A 74 -4.80 3.60 0.23
CA THR A 74 -5.51 2.72 -0.72
C THR A 74 -5.48 1.29 -0.18
N GLU A 75 -6.48 0.51 -0.55
CA GLU A 75 -6.61 -0.89 -0.14
C GLU A 75 -7.41 -1.68 -1.19
N ALA A 76 -7.16 -2.99 -1.29
CA ALA A 76 -7.88 -3.93 -2.15
C ALA A 76 -8.08 -5.29 -1.46
N ALA A 77 -8.36 -5.27 -0.15
CA ALA A 77 -8.42 -6.46 0.70
C ALA A 77 -9.66 -7.34 0.53
N ILE A 78 -10.61 -7.02 -0.37
CA ILE A 78 -11.76 -7.88 -0.67
C ILE A 78 -11.29 -9.05 -1.54
N HIS A 79 -10.77 -10.08 -0.89
CA HIS A 79 -10.22 -11.29 -1.50
C HIS A 79 -10.44 -12.48 -0.55
N PRO A 80 -10.61 -13.73 -1.04
CA PRO A 80 -10.95 -14.88 -0.19
C PRO A 80 -10.02 -15.07 1.02
N LEU A 81 -8.71 -14.91 0.84
CA LEU A 81 -7.73 -15.10 1.92
C LEU A 81 -7.87 -14.06 3.06
N PRO A 82 -7.82 -12.74 2.81
CA PRO A 82 -8.07 -11.74 3.85
C PRO A 82 -9.44 -11.92 4.53
N ILE A 83 -10.51 -12.17 3.77
CA ILE A 83 -11.85 -12.36 4.33
C ILE A 83 -11.85 -13.54 5.31
N ALA A 84 -11.30 -14.70 4.92
CA ALA A 84 -11.23 -15.86 5.80
C ALA A 84 -10.39 -15.58 7.06
N ALA A 85 -9.28 -14.86 6.93
CA ALA A 85 -8.43 -14.49 8.05
C ALA A 85 -9.15 -13.57 9.05
N PHE A 86 -9.82 -12.50 8.58
CA PHE A 86 -10.59 -11.59 9.43
C PHE A 86 -11.82 -12.27 10.06
N ALA A 87 -12.48 -13.18 9.35
CA ALA A 87 -13.56 -13.99 9.89
C ALA A 87 -13.08 -14.91 11.03
N ASN A 88 -11.92 -15.56 10.87
CA ASN A 88 -11.32 -16.41 11.91
C ASN A 88 -10.84 -15.61 13.14
N MET A 89 -10.53 -14.32 12.97
CA MET A 89 -10.29 -13.40 14.10
C MET A 89 -11.58 -12.98 14.83
N MET A 90 -12.75 -13.43 14.36
CA MET A 90 -14.06 -13.07 14.92
C MET A 90 -14.33 -11.55 14.85
N ALA A 91 -13.69 -10.86 13.90
CA ALA A 91 -13.76 -9.41 13.73
C ALA A 91 -14.81 -8.95 12.71
N MET A 92 -15.45 -9.89 11.99
CA MET A 92 -16.46 -9.61 10.96
C MET A 92 -17.88 -9.84 11.48
N SER A 93 -18.84 -9.06 10.95
CA SER A 93 -20.26 -9.34 11.15
C SER A 93 -20.63 -10.74 10.64
N LYS A 94 -21.52 -11.42 11.35
CA LYS A 94 -22.11 -12.71 10.95
C LYS A 94 -23.49 -12.59 10.34
N ASN A 95 -24.05 -11.38 10.33
CA ASN A 95 -25.35 -11.09 9.76
C ASN A 95 -25.15 -10.66 8.31
N ASN A 96 -25.75 -11.41 7.39
CA ASN A 96 -25.77 -11.21 5.95
C ASN A 96 -27.09 -10.60 5.48
#